data_AF-X0SH17-F1
#
_entry.id   AF-X0SH17-F1
#
_cell.length_a   1.000
_cell.length_b   1.000
_cell.length_c   1.000
_cell.angle_alpha   90.00
_cell.angle_beta   90.00
_cell.angle_gamma   90.00
#
_symmetry.space_group_name_H-M   'P 1'
#
loop_
_entity.id
_entity.type
_entity.pdbx_description
1 polymer ?
#
loop_
_entity_poly.entity_id
_entity_poly.type
_entity_poly.pdbx_seq_one_letter_code
_entity_poly.pdbx_strand_id
1 'polypeptide(L)'
;MAGEFEDIYPVKEGYERFDQRNTSFSQRRMSKGEDTFSYQDEAGKVERMRKGVPGFSLVDYSFKDAAETYSDHGMDTGYYSWKPLGVTQKPDAIPRWEVSPEEASKVVTKAASFYGACGVGFCELDKRWIYSHTSDGRPIVFE
;
A
#
# COMPACT_ATOMS: atom_id res chain seq x y z
N MET A 1 21.70 -18.69 10.40
CA MET A 1 20.45 -19.15 11.03
C MET A 1 19.68 -17.89 11.37
N ALA A 2 18.59 -17.60 10.67
CA ALA A 2 17.65 -16.58 11.15
C ALA A 2 17.04 -17.12 12.46
N GLY A 3 16.84 -16.26 13.47
CA GLY A 3 16.17 -16.66 14.72
C GLY A 3 14.70 -17.06 14.47
N GLU A 4 14.01 -17.51 15.50
CA GLU A 4 12.57 -17.75 15.39
C GLU A 4 11.84 -16.44 15.05
N PHE A 5 10.66 -16.52 14.41
CA PHE A 5 9.93 -15.32 13.99
C PHE A 5 9.68 -14.36 15.17
N GLU A 6 9.33 -14.90 16.34
CA GLU A 6 9.10 -14.13 17.57
C GLU A 6 10.37 -13.50 18.14
N ASP A 7 11.55 -14.04 17.84
CA ASP A 7 12.83 -13.44 18.24
C ASP A 7 13.15 -12.21 17.38
N ILE A 8 12.75 -12.24 16.10
CA ILE A 8 12.97 -11.16 15.14
C ILE A 8 11.89 -10.07 15.29
N TYR A 9 10.65 -10.49 15.55
CA TYR A 9 9.48 -9.61 15.69
C TYR A 9 8.78 -9.84 17.04
N PRO A 10 9.41 -9.48 18.17
CA PRO A 10 8.84 -9.71 19.48
C PRO A 10 7.57 -8.88 19.68
N VAL A 11 6.50 -9.55 20.10
CA VAL A 11 5.21 -8.92 20.41
C VAL A 11 5.02 -8.84 21.92
N LYS A 12 4.63 -7.67 22.42
CA LYS A 12 4.38 -7.45 23.85
C LYS A 12 3.10 -8.15 24.29
N GLU A 13 3.07 -8.55 25.56
CA GLU A 13 1.82 -8.96 26.21
C GLU A 13 0.78 -7.83 26.10
N GLY A 14 -0.46 -8.20 25.73
CA GLY A 14 -1.55 -7.24 25.51
C GLY A 14 -1.48 -6.47 24.18
N TYR A 15 -0.65 -6.89 23.22
CA TYR A 15 -0.67 -6.30 21.88
C TYR A 15 -2.04 -6.46 21.21
N GLU A 16 -2.51 -5.37 20.62
CA GLU A 16 -3.70 -5.33 19.77
C GLU A 16 -3.34 -4.80 18.38
N ARG A 17 -4.08 -5.22 17.37
CA ARG A 17 -3.89 -4.77 15.98
C ARG A 17 -4.00 -3.24 15.90
N PHE A 18 -3.01 -2.62 15.26
CA PHE A 18 -2.94 -1.16 15.16
C PHE A 18 -4.13 -0.57 14.39
N ASP A 19 -4.74 0.48 14.93
CA ASP A 19 -5.79 1.24 14.24
C ASP A 19 -5.16 2.23 13.25
N GLN A 20 -5.42 2.08 11.94
CA GLN A 20 -4.78 2.91 10.91
C GLN A 20 -5.10 4.41 11.05
N ARG A 21 -6.16 4.78 11.78
CA ARG A 21 -6.46 6.18 12.11
C ARG A 21 -5.38 6.82 12.98
N ASN A 22 -4.60 6.02 13.69
CA ASN A 22 -3.51 6.48 14.55
C ASN A 22 -2.18 6.69 13.81
N THR A 23 -2.11 6.43 12.50
CA THR A 23 -0.92 6.83 11.72
C THR A 23 -0.77 8.35 11.71
N SER A 24 0.46 8.85 11.57
CA SER A 24 0.73 10.29 11.51
C SER A 24 -0.04 10.98 10.37
N PHE A 25 -0.20 10.30 9.23
CA PHE A 25 -0.97 10.79 8.09
C PHE A 25 -2.47 10.87 8.39
N SER A 26 -3.06 9.82 8.97
CA SER A 26 -4.48 9.83 9.34
C SER A 26 -4.77 10.86 10.43
N GLN A 27 -3.93 10.97 11.48
CA GLN A 27 -4.08 11.97 12.53
C GLN A 27 -3.93 13.40 12.00
N ARG A 28 -2.98 13.63 11.09
CA ARG A 28 -2.86 14.92 10.40
C ARG A 28 -4.08 15.21 9.52
N ARG A 29 -4.67 14.18 8.90
CA ARG A 29 -5.93 14.31 8.14
C ARG A 29 -7.09 14.71 9.02
N MET A 30 -7.26 14.04 10.15
CA MET A 30 -8.32 14.34 11.11
C MET A 30 -8.17 15.74 11.72
N SER A 31 -6.94 16.20 11.97
CA SER A 31 -6.68 17.50 12.60
C SER A 31 -6.68 18.69 11.63
N LYS A 32 -6.32 18.48 10.36
CA LYS A 32 -6.17 19.56 9.36
C LYS A 32 -7.21 19.52 8.24
N GLY A 33 -8.00 18.45 8.10
CA GLY A 33 -9.03 18.35 7.08
C GLY A 33 -8.46 18.46 5.67
N GLU A 34 -8.95 19.43 4.88
CA GLU A 34 -8.49 19.66 3.50
C GLU A 34 -7.05 20.19 3.43
N ASP A 35 -6.57 20.84 4.49
CA ASP A 35 -5.22 21.45 4.54
C ASP A 35 -4.09 20.44 4.86
N THR A 36 -4.42 19.15 5.02
CA THR A 36 -3.47 18.12 5.47
C THR A 36 -2.21 18.05 4.62
N PHE A 37 -2.36 18.22 3.31
CA PHE A 37 -1.27 18.20 2.36
C PHE A 37 -1.07 19.57 1.69
N SER A 38 -1.31 20.68 2.41
CA SER A 38 -1.08 22.04 1.88
C SER A 38 0.35 22.28 1.37
N TYR A 39 1.33 21.48 1.78
CA TYR A 39 2.65 21.52 1.15
C TYR A 39 2.65 21.08 -0.33
N GLN A 40 1.63 20.33 -0.77
CA GLN A 40 1.39 19.97 -2.16
C GLN A 40 0.46 20.96 -2.87
N ASP A 41 -0.05 22.00 -2.19
CA ASP A 41 -0.87 23.01 -2.84
C ASP A 41 -0.02 23.95 -3.72
N GLU A 42 -0.67 24.62 -4.66
CA GLU A 42 0.00 25.48 -5.63
C GLU A 42 0.75 26.64 -4.96
N ALA A 43 0.24 27.18 -3.85
CA ALA A 43 0.88 28.28 -3.14
C ALA A 43 2.22 27.83 -2.53
N GLY A 44 2.23 26.67 -1.87
CA GLY A 44 3.43 26.06 -1.29
C GLY A 44 4.43 25.63 -2.36
N LYS A 45 3.97 25.09 -3.51
CA LYS A 45 4.84 24.79 -4.65
C LYS A 45 5.54 26.05 -5.15
N VAL A 46 4.78 27.12 -5.43
CA VAL A 46 5.31 28.40 -5.91
C VAL A 46 6.30 29.01 -4.91
N GLU A 47 5.99 28.98 -3.62
CA GLU A 47 6.87 29.50 -2.58
C GLU A 47 8.25 28.80 -2.60
N ARG A 48 8.26 27.46 -2.68
CA ARG A 48 9.51 26.68 -2.72
C ARG A 48 10.31 26.90 -3.99
N MET A 49 9.63 26.97 -5.13
CA MET A 49 10.28 27.28 -6.41
C MET A 49 10.96 28.66 -6.36
N ARG A 50 10.26 29.68 -5.83
CA ARG A 50 10.82 31.04 -5.67
C ARG A 50 12.00 31.08 -4.71
N LYS A 51 11.96 30.29 -3.65
CA LYS A 51 13.07 30.14 -2.68
C LYS A 51 14.24 29.31 -3.22
N GLY A 52 14.10 28.69 -4.40
CA GLY A 52 15.15 27.84 -4.99
C GLY A 52 15.47 26.61 -4.14
N VAL A 53 14.49 26.06 -3.42
CA VAL A 53 14.71 24.90 -2.54
C VAL A 53 15.11 23.69 -3.42
N PRO A 54 16.26 23.04 -3.18
CA PRO A 54 16.69 21.87 -3.96
C PRO A 54 15.64 20.74 -3.93
N GLY A 55 15.32 20.16 -5.09
CA GLY A 55 14.32 19.10 -5.25
C GLY A 55 12.87 19.58 -5.37
N PHE A 56 12.65 20.90 -5.49
CA PHE A 56 11.32 21.50 -5.65
C PHE A 56 11.24 22.43 -6.87
N SER A 57 12.05 22.16 -7.91
CA SER A 57 11.93 22.88 -9.18
C SER A 57 10.69 22.44 -9.96
N LEU A 58 10.33 23.19 -11.00
CA LEU A 58 9.26 22.80 -11.91
C LEU A 58 9.52 21.40 -12.51
N VAL A 59 10.78 21.09 -12.85
CA VAL A 59 11.15 19.79 -13.42
C VAL A 59 10.96 18.68 -12.39
N ASP A 60 11.34 18.90 -11.12
CA ASP A 60 11.18 17.90 -10.05
C ASP A 60 9.70 17.57 -9.81
N TYR A 61 8.85 18.61 -9.72
CA TYR A 61 7.40 18.43 -9.59
C TYR A 61 6.81 17.74 -10.82
N SER A 62 7.21 18.15 -12.03
CA SER A 62 6.70 17.54 -13.27
C SER A 62 7.08 16.06 -13.36
N PHE A 63 8.29 15.71 -12.95
CA PHE A 63 8.76 14.32 -12.93
C PHE A 63 7.98 13.48 -11.91
N LYS A 64 7.78 14.01 -10.70
CA LYS A 64 7.00 13.38 -9.64
C LYS A 64 5.54 13.18 -10.07
N ASP A 65 4.90 14.20 -10.63
CA ASP A 65 3.50 14.13 -11.07
C ASP A 65 3.35 13.15 -12.25
N ALA A 66 4.30 13.13 -13.19
CA ALA A 66 4.31 12.13 -14.27
C ALA A 66 4.45 10.70 -13.72
N ALA A 67 5.29 10.50 -12.71
CA ALA A 67 5.46 9.19 -12.05
C ALA A 67 4.20 8.73 -11.30
N GLU A 68 3.36 9.65 -10.83
CA GLU A 68 2.12 9.35 -10.08
C GLU A 68 0.88 9.16 -10.97
N THR A 69 1.01 9.11 -12.30
CA THR A 69 -0.13 8.97 -13.23
C THR A 69 -1.04 7.75 -12.95
N TYR A 70 -0.54 6.74 -12.23
CA TYR A 70 -1.31 5.55 -11.87
C TYR A 70 -2.13 5.72 -10.58
N SER A 71 -2.15 6.88 -9.92
CA SER A 71 -2.68 6.96 -8.57
C SER A 71 -4.19 7.13 -8.50
N ASP A 72 -4.86 6.07 -8.04
CA ASP A 72 -6.09 6.18 -7.26
C ASP A 72 -5.73 5.77 -5.82
N HIS A 73 -5.81 6.71 -4.89
CA HIS A 73 -5.31 6.51 -3.54
C HIS A 73 -6.43 6.02 -2.60
N GLY A 74 -6.25 4.85 -2.03
CA GLY A 74 -7.16 4.33 -1.00
C GLY A 74 -7.11 2.82 -0.88
N MET A 75 -7.48 2.32 0.29
CA MET A 75 -7.66 0.88 0.47
C MET A 75 -8.96 0.45 -0.19
N ASP A 76 -8.90 -0.60 -1.01
CA ASP A 76 -10.03 -1.13 -1.79
C ASP A 76 -10.61 -0.13 -2.83
N THR A 77 -9.74 0.66 -3.48
CA THR A 77 -10.12 1.60 -4.54
C THR A 77 -9.13 1.57 -5.70
N GLY A 78 -9.58 1.89 -6.92
CA GLY A 78 -8.74 1.91 -8.13
C GLY A 78 -7.90 0.64 -8.28
N TYR A 79 -6.58 0.79 -8.48
CA TYR A 79 -5.66 -0.36 -8.59
C TYR A 79 -5.46 -1.16 -7.30
N TYR A 80 -5.96 -0.69 -6.15
CA TYR A 80 -5.93 -1.39 -4.86
C TYR A 80 -7.24 -2.11 -4.53
N SER A 81 -8.18 -2.24 -5.48
CA SER A 81 -9.45 -2.93 -5.24
C SER A 81 -9.23 -4.41 -4.86
N TRP A 82 -10.02 -4.89 -3.91
CA TRP A 82 -10.08 -6.30 -3.53
C TRP A 82 -10.91 -7.13 -4.52
N LYS A 83 -11.62 -6.46 -5.44
CA LYS A 83 -12.36 -7.10 -6.53
C LYS A 83 -11.61 -6.90 -7.85
N PRO A 84 -11.68 -7.86 -8.78
CA PRO A 84 -11.13 -7.67 -10.12
C PRO A 84 -11.69 -6.41 -10.77
N LEU A 85 -10.85 -5.64 -11.47
CA LEU A 85 -11.22 -4.40 -12.16
C LEU A 85 -12.09 -4.63 -13.43
N GLY A 86 -12.52 -5.86 -13.67
CA GLY A 86 -13.34 -6.22 -14.83
C GLY A 86 -12.59 -6.30 -16.16
N VAL A 87 -11.30 -5.97 -16.22
CA VAL A 87 -10.48 -6.03 -17.44
C VAL A 87 -10.27 -7.48 -17.92
N THR A 88 -10.13 -8.41 -16.97
CA THR A 88 -9.96 -9.84 -17.25
C THR A 88 -11.00 -10.63 -16.46
N GLN A 89 -11.64 -11.58 -17.13
CA GLN A 89 -12.61 -12.49 -16.51
C GLN A 89 -12.21 -13.93 -16.80
N LYS A 90 -12.14 -14.77 -15.76
CA LYS A 90 -11.98 -16.22 -15.94
C LYS A 90 -13.26 -16.74 -16.60
N PRO A 91 -13.18 -17.46 -17.73
CA PRO A 91 -14.36 -18.09 -18.31
C PRO A 91 -15.05 -19.01 -17.31
N ASP A 92 -16.37 -18.91 -17.16
CA ASP A 92 -17.12 -19.64 -16.12
C ASP A 92 -17.00 -21.16 -16.26
N ALA A 93 -16.96 -21.65 -17.50
CA ALA A 93 -16.84 -23.07 -17.82
C ALA A 93 -15.50 -23.70 -17.40
N ILE A 94 -14.48 -22.89 -17.10
CA ILE A 94 -13.15 -23.38 -16.73
C ILE A 94 -13.03 -23.41 -15.21
N PRO A 95 -12.66 -24.55 -14.59
CA PRO A 95 -12.49 -24.61 -13.14
C PRO A 95 -11.37 -23.68 -12.66
N ARG A 96 -11.36 -23.42 -11.35
CA ARG A 96 -10.24 -22.71 -10.72
C ARG A 96 -8.96 -23.51 -10.96
N TRP A 97 -7.88 -22.82 -11.26
CA TRP A 97 -6.55 -23.43 -11.31
C TRP A 97 -6.11 -23.77 -9.88
N GLU A 98 -5.96 -25.07 -9.60
CA GLU A 98 -5.55 -25.61 -8.31
C GLU A 98 -4.29 -26.47 -8.49
N VAL A 99 -3.21 -26.06 -7.83
CA VAL A 99 -1.91 -26.74 -7.85
C VAL A 99 -1.26 -26.66 -6.46
N SER A 100 -0.13 -27.33 -6.27
CA SER A 100 0.60 -27.22 -5.01
C SER A 100 1.17 -25.81 -4.77
N PRO A 101 1.40 -25.41 -3.51
CA PRO A 101 2.04 -24.13 -3.19
C PRO A 101 3.40 -23.92 -3.89
N GLU A 102 4.17 -24.99 -4.05
CA GLU A 102 5.47 -24.95 -4.73
C GLU A 102 5.32 -24.57 -6.20
N GLU A 103 4.29 -25.08 -6.89
CA GLU A 103 4.04 -24.74 -8.28
C GLU A 103 3.42 -23.35 -8.44
N ALA A 104 2.47 -23.00 -7.56
CA ALA A 104 1.89 -21.66 -7.52
C ALA A 104 2.94 -20.58 -7.29
N SER A 105 3.89 -20.81 -6.37
CA SER A 105 4.95 -19.84 -6.05
C SER A 105 5.87 -19.55 -7.24
N LYS A 106 6.16 -20.53 -8.11
CA LYS A 106 6.93 -20.30 -9.35
C LYS A 106 6.21 -19.38 -10.32
N VAL A 107 4.91 -19.62 -10.53
CA VAL A 107 4.08 -18.81 -11.43
C VAL A 107 3.97 -17.38 -10.91
N VAL A 108 3.67 -17.21 -9.62
CA VAL A 108 3.55 -15.89 -8.98
C VAL A 108 4.89 -15.14 -9.01
N THR A 109 6.01 -15.82 -8.70
CA THR A 109 7.35 -15.22 -8.75
C THR A 109 7.68 -14.72 -10.16
N LYS A 110 7.43 -15.55 -11.18
CA LYS A 110 7.66 -15.16 -12.57
C LYS A 110 6.81 -13.95 -12.98
N ALA A 111 5.53 -13.94 -12.60
CA ALA A 111 4.64 -12.81 -12.88
C ALA A 111 5.11 -11.53 -12.16
N ALA A 112 5.46 -11.61 -10.87
CA ALA A 112 5.93 -10.47 -10.10
C ALA A 112 7.22 -9.87 -10.67
N SER A 113 8.20 -10.70 -11.03
CA SER A 113 9.43 -10.22 -11.69
C SER A 113 9.15 -9.60 -13.06
N PHE A 114 8.23 -10.18 -13.85
CA PHE A 114 7.83 -9.60 -15.12
C PHE A 114 7.21 -8.19 -14.95
N TYR A 115 6.48 -7.97 -13.86
CA TYR A 115 5.91 -6.66 -13.50
C TYR A 115 6.88 -5.74 -12.72
N GLY A 116 8.17 -6.08 -12.64
CA GLY A 116 9.22 -5.19 -12.13
C GLY A 116 9.62 -5.39 -10.67
N ALA A 117 9.14 -6.43 -9.98
CA ALA A 117 9.60 -6.73 -8.62
C ALA A 117 11.07 -7.17 -8.62
N CYS A 118 11.92 -6.48 -7.84
CA CYS A 118 13.34 -6.83 -7.66
C CYS A 118 13.56 -8.07 -6.76
N GLY A 119 12.57 -8.43 -5.94
CA GLY A 119 12.61 -9.57 -5.05
C GLY A 119 11.20 -10.04 -4.69
N VAL A 120 11.05 -11.34 -4.49
CA VAL A 120 9.76 -11.98 -4.14
C VAL A 120 9.99 -12.95 -2.99
N GLY A 121 9.12 -12.87 -1.98
CA GLY A 121 9.13 -13.76 -0.83
C GLY A 121 7.70 -14.13 -0.45
N PHE A 122 7.57 -15.22 0.30
CA PHE A 122 6.28 -15.76 0.75
C PHE A 122 6.36 -15.98 2.26
N CYS A 123 5.29 -15.65 2.97
CA CYS A 123 5.13 -15.92 4.38
C CYS A 123 3.67 -16.30 4.67
N GLU A 124 3.45 -16.94 5.82
CA GLU A 124 2.10 -17.11 6.34
C GLU A 124 1.52 -15.76 6.76
N LEU A 125 0.19 -15.64 6.66
CA LEU A 125 -0.50 -14.43 7.11
C LEU A 125 -0.57 -14.40 8.65
N ASP A 126 0.27 -13.57 9.25
CA ASP A 126 0.14 -13.22 10.65
C ASP A 126 -0.79 -12.01 10.83
N LYS A 127 -1.99 -12.30 11.36
CA LYS A 127 -3.08 -11.34 11.52
C LYS A 127 -2.72 -10.17 12.45
N ARG A 128 -1.69 -10.30 13.30
CA ARG A 128 -1.22 -9.22 14.20
C ARG A 128 -0.80 -7.97 13.41
N TRP A 129 -0.22 -8.15 12.22
CA TRP A 129 0.32 -7.05 11.40
C TRP A 129 -0.71 -6.40 10.47
N ILE A 130 -1.95 -6.88 10.46
CA ILE A 130 -3.04 -6.27 9.73
C ILE A 130 -3.69 -5.20 10.61
N TYR A 131 -4.01 -4.03 10.04
CA TYR A 131 -4.70 -2.98 10.79
C TYR A 131 -6.05 -3.48 11.37
N SER A 132 -6.46 -2.94 12.52
CA SER A 132 -7.78 -3.22 13.10
C SER A 132 -8.90 -2.46 12.39
N HIS A 133 -8.60 -1.24 11.94
CA HIS A 133 -9.50 -0.37 11.19
C HIS A 133 -8.76 0.30 10.05
N THR A 134 -9.51 0.65 9.00
CA THR A 134 -9.05 1.47 7.89
C THR A 134 -8.82 2.93 8.34
N SER A 135 -8.16 3.72 7.51
CA SER A 135 -7.96 5.16 7.77
C SER A 135 -9.27 5.96 7.86
N ASP A 136 -10.36 5.48 7.25
CA ASP A 136 -11.71 6.02 7.37
C ASP A 136 -12.55 5.38 8.50
N GLY A 137 -11.96 4.47 9.29
CA GLY A 137 -12.55 3.92 10.51
C GLY A 137 -13.46 2.69 10.32
N ARG A 138 -13.45 2.05 9.14
CA ARG A 138 -14.15 0.78 8.94
C ARG A 138 -13.35 -0.36 9.61
N PRO A 139 -13.99 -1.27 10.36
CA PRO A 139 -13.29 -2.40 10.98
C PRO A 139 -12.82 -3.42 9.92
N ILE A 140 -11.61 -3.96 10.10
CA ILE A 140 -11.09 -5.07 9.29
C ILE A 140 -11.30 -6.36 10.08
N VAL A 141 -12.22 -7.18 9.61
CA VAL A 141 -12.59 -8.47 10.23
C VAL A 141 -12.05 -9.64 9.41
N PHE A 142 -11.69 -10.73 10.09
CA PHE A 142 -11.34 -12.00 9.45
C PHE A 142 -12.52 -12.96 9.59
N GLU A 143 -12.81 -13.67 8.51
CA GLU A 143 -13.72 -14.82 8.51
C GLU A 143 -13.09 -16.05 9.18
#